data_AF-A0A4R6L611-F1
#
_entry.id   AF-A0A4R6L611-F1
#
_cell.length_a   1.000
_cell.length_b   1.000
_cell.length_c   1.000
_cell.angle_alpha   90.00
_cell.angle_beta   90.00
_cell.angle_gamma   90.00
#
_symmetry.space_group_name_H-M   'P 1'
#
loop_
_entity.id
_entity.type
_entity.pdbx_description
1 polymer ?
#
loop_
_entity_poly.entity_id
_entity_poly.type
_entity_poly.pdbx_seq_one_letter_code
_entity_poly.pdbx_strand_id
1 'polypeptide(L)' 'MGQYMVNGQMVQMNEDKPTATHLKQYVNADAGDWVMANKASGEVVQVADHELLPKDAESFSVTPSFHYGVSGLER' A
#
# COMPACT_ATOMS: atom_id res chain seq x y z
N MET A 1 11.76 13.84 -2.41
CA MET A 1 12.34 12.48 -2.46
C MET A 1 12.18 11.83 -1.10
N GLY A 2 11.33 10.80 -1.01
CA GLY A 2 11.10 10.01 0.19
C GLY A 2 11.45 8.55 -0.05
N GLN A 3 12.09 7.89 0.93
CA GLN A 3 12.34 6.45 0.90
C GLN A 3 11.28 5.75 1.75
N TYR A 4 10.65 4.74 1.17
CA TYR A 4 9.55 4.00 1.78
C TYR A 4 9.88 2.51 1.79
N MET A 5 9.71 1.84 2.92
CA MET A 5 9.79 0.37 2.99
C MET A 5 8.44 -0.20 2.57
N VAL A 6 8.37 -0.96 1.48
CA VAL A 6 7.13 -1.48 0.89
C VAL A 6 7.27 -2.97 0.66
N ASN A 7 6.43 -3.80 1.29
CA ASN A 7 6.52 -5.27 1.19
C ASN A 7 7.94 -5.82 1.45
N GLY A 8 8.71 -5.16 2.33
CA GLY A 8 10.11 -5.53 2.64
C GLY A 8 11.17 -5.03 1.66
N GLN A 9 10.79 -4.21 0.66
CA GLN A 9 11.71 -3.59 -0.29
C GLN A 9 11.75 -2.08 -0.11
N MET A 10 12.94 -1.48 -0.19
CA MET A 10 13.10 -0.03 -0.13
C MET A 10 12.78 0.60 -1.49
N VAL A 11 11.80 1.50 -1.50
CA VAL A 11 11.27 2.20 -2.67
C VAL A 11 11.60 3.68 -2.56
N GLN A 12 12.16 4.27 -3.62
CA GLN A 12 12.37 5.72 -3.71
C GLN A 12 11.24 6.37 -4.51
N MET A 13 10.55 7.32 -3.88
CA MET A 13 9.54 8.14 -4.54
C MET A 13 10.04 9.57 -4.73
N ASN A 14 9.77 10.12 -5.91
CA ASN A 14 10.23 11.45 -6.30
C ASN A 14 9.17 12.52 -6.02
N GLU A 15 7.94 12.11 -5.80
CA GLU A 15 6.77 12.91 -5.48
C GLU A 15 6.99 13.69 -4.18
N ASP A 16 6.57 14.95 -4.18
CA ASP A 16 6.57 15.82 -2.99
C ASP A 16 5.58 15.31 -1.92
N LYS A 17 4.47 14.73 -2.38
CA LYS A 17 3.35 14.23 -1.58
C LYS A 17 2.88 12.88 -2.11
N PRO A 18 3.62 11.80 -1.83
CA PRO A 18 3.23 10.47 -2.29
C PRO A 18 1.95 10.02 -1.59
N THR A 19 1.13 9.27 -2.34
CA THR A 19 -0.15 8.69 -1.88
C THR A 19 -0.13 7.17 -2.02
N ALA A 20 -1.13 6.50 -1.45
CA ALA A 20 -1.30 5.06 -1.62
C ALA A 20 -1.39 4.65 -3.10
N THR A 21 -2.02 5.45 -3.98
CA THR A 21 -2.01 5.16 -5.42
C THR A 21 -0.60 5.15 -6.01
N HIS A 22 0.27 6.10 -5.64
CA HIS A 22 1.65 6.12 -6.12
C HIS A 22 2.42 4.86 -5.66
N LEU A 23 2.15 4.37 -4.44
CA LEU A 23 2.71 3.10 -3.96
C LEU A 23 2.27 1.92 -4.82
N LYS A 24 0.97 1.81 -5.07
CA LYS A 24 0.41 0.74 -5.92
C LYS A 24 1.02 0.75 -7.32
N GLN A 25 1.12 1.94 -7.92
CA GLN A 25 1.72 2.12 -9.25
C GLN A 25 3.19 1.68 -9.26
N TYR A 26 3.96 2.00 -8.22
CA TYR A 26 5.37 1.62 -8.15
C TYR A 26 5.56 0.09 -8.12
N VAL A 27 4.72 -0.61 -7.35
CA VAL A 27 4.81 -2.08 -7.19
C VAL A 27 3.99 -2.86 -8.24
N ASN A 28 3.40 -2.18 -9.23
CA ASN A 28 2.47 -2.76 -10.21
C ASN A 28 1.30 -3.54 -9.57
N ALA A 29 0.74 -2.99 -8.48
CA ALA A 29 -0.45 -3.53 -7.83
C ALA A 29 -1.74 -3.09 -8.52
N ASP A 30 -2.81 -3.86 -8.31
CA ASP A 30 -4.12 -3.56 -8.84
C ASP A 30 -4.77 -2.38 -8.09
N ALA A 31 -5.68 -1.67 -8.76
CA ALA A 31 -6.41 -0.56 -8.14
C ALA A 31 -7.22 -1.03 -6.91
N GLY A 32 -7.69 -2.28 -6.92
CA GLY A 32 -8.44 -2.88 -5.81
C GLY A 32 -7.59 -3.23 -4.59
N ASP A 33 -6.27 -3.31 -4.74
CA ASP A 33 -5.38 -3.73 -3.65
C ASP A 33 -5.41 -2.74 -2.48
N TRP A 34 -5.11 -3.21 -1.29
CA TRP A 34 -5.09 -2.37 -0.10
C TRP A 34 -3.67 -1.98 0.26
N VAL A 35 -3.51 -0.71 0.61
CA VAL A 35 -2.26 -0.20 1.18
C VAL A 35 -2.44 -0.13 2.69
N MET A 36 -1.59 -0.85 3.40
CA MET A 36 -1.55 -0.90 4.86
C MET A 36 -0.28 -0.19 5.31
N ALA A 37 -0.40 0.75 6.24
CA ALA A 37 0.74 1.42 6.86
C ALA A 37 0.96 0.84 8.26
N ASN A 38 2.15 0.28 8.47
CA ASN A 38 2.59 -0.25 9.75
C ASN A 38 3.32 0.86 10.51
N LYS A 39 2.72 1.33 11.60
CA LYS A 39 3.30 2.37 12.46
C LYS A 39 4.28 1.77 13.46
N ALA A 40 5.20 2.60 13.95
CA ALA A 40 6.16 2.21 14.98
C ALA A 40 5.50 1.78 16.32
N SER A 41 4.25 2.21 16.55
CA SER A 41 3.45 1.77 17.69
C SER A 41 2.95 0.33 17.59
N GLY A 42 3.13 -0.33 16.44
CA GLY A 42 2.53 -1.63 16.12
C GLY A 42 1.09 -1.55 15.59
N GLU A 43 0.54 -0.34 15.44
CA GLU A 43 -0.75 -0.13 14.80
C GLU A 43 -0.63 -0.29 13.28
N VAL A 44 -1.60 -0.98 12.67
CA VAL A 44 -1.71 -1.12 11.23
C VAL A 44 -2.96 -0.39 10.77
N VAL A 45 -2.79 0.60 9.89
CA VAL A 45 -3.89 1.40 9.34
C VAL A 45 -3.98 1.21 7.84
N GLN A 46 -5.21 1.07 7.32
CA GLN A 46 -5.43 1.10 5.88
C GLN A 46 -5.37 2.56 5.40
N VAL A 47 -4.64 2.81 4.32
CA VAL A 47 -4.51 4.14 3.69
C VAL A 47 -5.35 4.14 2.43
N ALA A 48 -6.30 5.08 2.32
CA ALA A 48 -7.10 5.21 1.12
C ALA A 48 -6.24 5.70 -0.06
N ASP A 49 -6.62 5.37 -1.29
CA ASP A 49 -5.85 5.67 -2.50
C ASP A 49 -5.40 7.13 -2.65
N HIS A 50 -6.30 8.05 -2.32
CA HIS A 50 -6.11 9.49 -2.42
C HIS A 50 -5.44 10.09 -1.17
N GLU A 51 -5.28 9.31 -0.10
CA GLU A 51 -4.62 9.78 1.11
C GLU A 51 -3.10 9.79 0.97
N LEU A 52 -2.50 10.77 1.62
CA LEU A 52 -1.05 10.88 1.71
C LEU A 52 -0.49 9.74 2.56
N LEU A 53 0.73 9.30 2.22
CA LEU A 53 1.41 8.31 3.03
C LEU A 53 1.73 8.88 4.42
N PRO A 54 1.26 8.24 5.51
CA PRO A 54 1.60 8.64 6.87
C PRO A 54 3.11 8.62 7.08
N LYS A 55 3.65 9.72 7.60
CA LYS A 55 5.10 9.89 7.82
C LYS A 55 5.61 9.11 9.04
N ASP A 56 4.70 8.73 9.92
CA ASP A 56 4.93 7.94 11.13
C ASP A 56 4.89 6.42 10.88
N ALA A 57 4.63 6.00 9.63
CA ALA A 57 4.70 4.61 9.24
C ALA A 57 6.16 4.17 9.05
N GLU A 58 6.55 3.05 9.66
CA GLU A 58 7.86 2.44 9.45
C GLU A 58 7.91 1.65 8.14
N SER A 59 6.79 1.05 7.75
CA SER A 59 6.68 0.30 6.50
C SER A 59 5.25 0.30 5.97
N PHE A 60 5.15 0.00 4.69
CA PHE A 60 3.90 -0.14 3.96
C PHE A 60 3.80 -1.56 3.43
N SER A 61 2.59 -2.09 3.40
CA SER A 61 2.29 -3.35 2.76
C SER A 61 1.20 -3.12 1.71
N VAL A 62 1.43 -3.60 0.49
CA VAL A 62 0.41 -3.61 -0.57
C VAL A 62 -0.07 -5.04 -0.68
N THR A 63 -1.32 -5.27 -0.30
CA THR A 63 -1.93 -6.59 -0.25
C THR A 63 -3.12 -6.66 -1.21
N PRO A 64 -3.31 -7.78 -1.92
CA PRO A 64 -4.52 -7.95 -2.71
C PRO A 64 -5.76 -7.92 -1.84
N SER A 65 -6.83 -7.28 -2.35
CA SER A 65 -8.13 -7.30 -1.69
C SER A 65 -8.76 -8.67 -1.87
N PHE A 66 -8.65 -9.54 -0.85
CA PHE A 66 -9.32 -10.83 -0.89
C PHE A 66 -10.81 -10.65 -0.65
N HIS A 67 -11.62 -10.80 -1.69
CA HIS A 67 -13.05 -11.02 -1.56
C HIS A 67 -13.29 -12.53 -1.34
N TYR A 68 -13.50 -12.94 -0.09
CA TYR A 68 -14.09 -14.27 0.17
C TYR A 68 -15.54 -14.24 -0.32
N GLY A 69 -15.83 -14.81 -1.50
CA GLY A 69 -17.22 -15.07 -1.91
C GLY A 69 -17.66 -14.78 -3.35
N VAL A 70 -16.82 -14.95 -4.38
CA VAL A 70 -17.36 -15.24 -5.73
C VAL A 70 -16.63 -16.44 -6.33
N SER A 71 -17.45 -17.44 -6.66
CA SER A 71 -17.09 -18.80 -7.00
C SER A 71 -16.14 -18.92 -8.17
N GLY A 72 -14.98 -19.54 -7.95
CA GLY A 72 -14.30 -20.31 -8.98
C GLY A 72 -15.08 -21.59 -9.29
N LEU A 73 -16.24 -21.45 -9.93
CA LEU A 73 -16.79 -22.50 -10.79
C LEU A 73 -16.42 -22.10 -12.22
N GLU A 74 -15.19 -22.40 -12.59
CA GLU A 74 -14.76 -22.30 -13.98
C GLU A 74 -15.57 -23.31 -14.81
N ARG A 75 -16.15 -22.83 -15.90
CA ARG A 75 -17.06 -23.54 -16.80
C ARG A 75 -16.30 -24.34 -17.86
#